data_AF-A0A5N5WR21-F1
#
_entry.id   AF-A0A5N5WR21-F1
#
_cell.length_a   1.000
_cell.length_b   1.000
_cell.length_c   1.000
_cell.angle_alpha   90.00
_cell.angle_beta   90.00
_cell.angle_gamma   90.00
#
_symmetry.space_group_name_H-M   'P 1'
#
loop_
_entity.id
_entity.type
_entity.pdbx_description
1 polymer ?
#
loop_
_entity_poly.entity_id
_entity_poly.type
_entity_poly.pdbx_seq_one_letter_code
_entity_poly.pdbx_strand_id
1 'polypeptide(L)'
;MSPKATSSNSKTKESQHNTQIHNVNALKGNSALRTTPTHIIFYHGILSNWHLKSPPFPGDRALTLCLPELQNLGVPHPSQNAFLTRLIRSSTFNCGEQWMMAMKAWLFEGIPDMDSLSDISDEEFAVLKEIATASEQPSGDPERAVWESTVCAVLRAKSPRTQKALGRCADGFREDVWGTACEAIVTAGCVARAEVDGELKGIYLAGSGRRFVEGSVSDRIWGVGLSWTGSEIEDEGSWKGENRLGRCHDEAARIVRLAD
;
A
#
# COMPACT_ATOMS: atom_id res chain seq x y z
N MET A 1 20.11 55.00 -15.64
CA MET A 1 19.75 53.86 -14.78
C MET A 1 18.93 52.90 -15.62
N SER A 2 19.51 51.77 -16.03
CA SER A 2 18.80 50.75 -16.82
C SER A 2 18.38 49.61 -15.89
N PRO A 3 17.10 49.20 -15.85
CA PRO A 3 16.71 48.02 -15.09
C PRO A 3 17.00 46.74 -15.89
N LYS A 4 17.80 45.84 -15.30
CA LYS A 4 18.00 44.47 -15.78
C LYS A 4 16.74 43.65 -15.53
N ALA A 5 16.18 43.08 -16.59
CA ALA A 5 15.18 42.02 -16.49
C ALA A 5 15.82 40.64 -16.70
N THR A 6 15.21 39.64 -16.07
CA THR A 6 15.28 38.19 -16.32
C THR A 6 16.39 37.36 -15.65
N SER A 7 16.04 36.71 -14.54
CA SER A 7 16.76 35.58 -13.91
C SER A 7 15.79 34.50 -13.35
N SER A 8 14.49 34.57 -13.68
CA SER A 8 13.49 33.63 -13.15
C SER A 8 13.21 32.41 -14.04
N ASN A 9 13.78 32.35 -15.25
CA ASN A 9 13.42 31.33 -16.26
C ASN A 9 14.43 30.17 -16.41
N SER A 10 15.58 30.21 -15.73
CA SER A 10 16.59 29.14 -15.79
C SER A 10 16.37 28.06 -14.71
N LYS A 11 15.97 28.45 -13.49
CA LYS A 11 15.75 27.52 -12.37
C LYS A 11 14.60 26.53 -12.61
N THR A 12 13.55 26.94 -13.30
CA THR A 12 12.40 26.09 -13.66
C THR A 12 12.74 25.07 -14.74
N LYS A 13 13.58 25.44 -15.73
CA LYS A 13 14.04 24.53 -16.78
C LYS A 13 15.07 23.52 -16.29
N GLU A 14 15.98 23.92 -15.39
CA GLU A 14 16.92 22.99 -14.74
C GLU A 14 16.20 22.00 -13.83
N SER A 15 15.21 22.45 -13.05
CA SER A 15 14.36 21.58 -12.23
C SER A 15 13.63 20.52 -13.08
N GLN A 16 12.96 20.94 -14.15
CA GLN A 16 12.23 20.02 -15.04
C GLN A 16 13.17 19.06 -15.78
N HIS A 17 14.34 19.53 -16.23
CA HIS A 17 15.33 18.70 -16.92
C HIS A 17 15.97 17.67 -15.97
N ASN A 18 16.25 18.05 -14.73
CA ASN A 18 16.84 17.15 -13.73
C ASN A 18 15.84 16.07 -13.27
N THR A 19 14.56 16.43 -13.10
CA THR A 19 13.47 15.48 -12.82
C THR A 19 13.29 14.49 -13.98
N GLN A 20 13.36 14.96 -15.22
CA GLN A 20 13.20 14.11 -16.40
C GLN A 20 14.39 13.14 -16.59
N ILE A 21 15.63 13.55 -16.29
CA ILE A 21 16.81 12.69 -16.35
C ILE A 21 16.79 11.62 -15.24
N HIS A 22 16.36 11.98 -14.02
CA HIS A 22 16.20 10.99 -12.93
C HIS A 22 15.08 9.97 -13.23
N ASN A 23 13.99 10.40 -13.86
CA ASN A 23 12.87 9.52 -14.22
C ASN A 23 13.26 8.48 -15.30
N VAL A 24 14.02 8.86 -16.34
CA VAL A 24 14.42 7.91 -17.40
C VAL A 24 15.37 6.81 -16.89
N ASN A 25 16.10 7.06 -15.80
CA ASN A 25 16.98 6.08 -15.17
C ASN A 25 16.27 5.11 -14.21
N ALA A 26 15.06 5.42 -13.74
CA ALA A 26 14.39 4.58 -12.73
C ALA A 26 14.06 3.16 -13.22
N LEU A 27 13.82 2.98 -14.52
CA LEU A 27 13.60 1.66 -15.14
C LEU A 27 14.89 1.03 -15.66
N LYS A 28 15.90 1.83 -16.02
CA LYS A 28 17.17 1.34 -16.58
C LYS A 28 18.15 1.02 -15.46
N GLY A 29 18.51 -0.27 -15.33
CA GLY A 29 19.49 -0.73 -14.34
C GLY A 29 18.89 -1.29 -13.05
N ASN A 30 17.56 -1.27 -12.90
CA ASN A 30 16.89 -1.98 -11.82
C ASN A 30 16.83 -3.47 -12.13
N SER A 31 17.74 -4.26 -11.57
CA SER A 31 17.82 -5.71 -11.80
C SER A 31 16.60 -6.50 -11.30
N ALA A 32 15.72 -5.87 -10.51
CA ALA A 32 14.46 -6.46 -10.07
C ALA A 32 13.30 -6.25 -11.05
N LEU A 33 13.50 -5.50 -12.14
CA LEU A 33 12.48 -5.20 -13.13
C LEU A 33 12.92 -5.70 -14.50
N ARG A 34 11.99 -6.35 -15.22
CA ARG A 34 12.13 -6.65 -16.65
C ARG A 34 11.19 -5.73 -17.42
N THR A 35 11.76 -4.81 -18.19
CA THR A 35 10.98 -3.83 -18.96
C THR A 35 10.96 -4.21 -20.44
N THR A 36 9.78 -4.16 -21.04
CA THR A 36 9.55 -4.38 -22.48
C THR A 36 8.90 -3.11 -23.07
N PRO A 37 8.61 -3.05 -24.38
CA PRO A 37 7.85 -1.94 -24.93
C PRO A 37 6.47 -1.75 -24.28
N THR A 38 5.84 -2.83 -23.80
CA THR A 38 4.45 -2.85 -23.32
C THR A 38 4.29 -3.19 -21.83
N HIS A 39 5.31 -3.75 -21.17
CA HIS A 39 5.20 -4.24 -19.80
C HIS A 39 6.36 -3.81 -18.90
N ILE A 40 6.07 -3.68 -17.62
CA ILE A 40 7.04 -3.66 -16.51
C ILE A 40 6.75 -4.91 -15.67
N ILE A 41 7.61 -5.91 -15.79
CA ILE A 41 7.45 -7.22 -15.17
C ILE A 41 8.32 -7.29 -13.91
N PHE A 42 7.76 -7.78 -12.81
CA PHE A 42 8.43 -7.90 -11.52
C PHE A 42 7.96 -9.14 -10.77
N TYR A 43 8.72 -9.53 -9.75
CA TYR A 43 8.35 -10.61 -8.80
C TYR A 43 8.84 -10.26 -7.39
N HIS A 44 9.98 -9.59 -7.31
CA HIS A 44 10.56 -9.05 -6.08
C HIS A 44 10.90 -7.57 -6.26
N GLY A 45 11.65 -7.01 -5.30
CA GLY A 45 12.10 -5.62 -5.37
C GLY A 45 10.97 -4.65 -5.03
N ILE A 46 11.16 -3.39 -5.40
CA ILE A 46 10.37 -2.26 -4.90
C ILE A 46 8.87 -2.34 -5.23
N LEU A 47 8.47 -2.99 -6.33
CA LEU A 47 7.06 -3.19 -6.66
C LEU A 47 6.40 -4.27 -5.79
N SER A 48 7.14 -5.26 -5.28
CA SER A 48 6.56 -6.30 -4.42
C SER A 48 6.01 -5.73 -3.10
N ASN A 49 4.84 -6.21 -2.66
CA ASN A 49 4.29 -5.89 -1.34
C ASN A 49 5.18 -6.37 -0.18
N TRP A 50 6.13 -7.27 -0.44
CA TRP A 50 7.08 -7.78 0.54
C TRP A 50 8.37 -6.94 0.64
N HIS A 51 8.44 -5.83 -0.09
CA HIS A 51 9.59 -4.95 -0.08
C HIS A 51 9.68 -4.13 1.21
N LEU A 52 10.76 -4.32 1.97
CA LEU A 52 10.99 -3.68 3.28
C LEU A 52 12.01 -2.53 3.27
N LYS A 53 12.63 -2.21 2.13
CA LYS A 53 13.70 -1.20 2.07
C LYS A 53 13.18 0.23 1.79
N SER A 54 11.89 0.38 1.49
CA SER A 54 11.25 1.69 1.38
C SER A 54 11.16 2.37 2.75
N PRO A 55 11.18 3.71 2.80
CA PRO A 55 10.73 4.43 3.98
C PRO A 55 9.31 4.00 4.38
N PRO A 56 8.98 3.89 5.69
CA PRO A 56 7.62 3.62 6.12
C PRO A 56 6.68 4.72 5.62
N PHE A 57 5.49 4.32 5.13
CA PHE A 57 4.50 5.28 4.63
C PHE A 57 3.40 5.54 5.67
N PRO A 58 2.84 6.76 5.70
CA PRO A 58 1.85 7.15 6.70
C PRO A 58 0.48 6.52 6.42
N GLY A 59 -0.10 5.90 7.45
CA GLY A 59 -1.43 5.29 7.42
C GLY A 59 -2.54 6.29 7.13
N ASP A 60 -2.45 7.49 7.69
CA ASP A 60 -3.39 8.59 7.43
C ASP A 60 -3.55 8.87 5.92
N ARG A 61 -2.43 8.94 5.20
CA ARG A 61 -2.45 9.21 3.76
C ARG A 61 -3.07 8.07 2.98
N ALA A 62 -2.66 6.83 3.26
CA ALA A 62 -3.21 5.64 2.61
C ALA A 62 -4.72 5.52 2.91
N LEU A 63 -5.16 5.77 4.13
CA LEU A 63 -6.57 5.72 4.51
C LEU A 63 -7.38 6.83 3.83
N THR A 64 -6.84 8.05 3.73
CA THR A 64 -7.47 9.18 3.02
C THR A 64 -7.73 8.86 1.55
N LEU A 65 -6.82 8.12 0.91
CA LEU A 65 -6.98 7.64 -0.46
C LEU A 65 -7.95 6.46 -0.56
N CYS A 66 -8.00 5.61 0.46
CA CYS A 66 -8.77 4.37 0.44
C CYS A 66 -10.26 4.56 0.73
N LEU A 67 -10.62 5.39 1.72
CA LEU A 67 -12.00 5.48 2.22
C LEU A 67 -13.02 5.94 1.16
N PRO A 68 -12.74 6.96 0.32
CA PRO A 68 -13.67 7.37 -0.73
C PRO A 68 -13.95 6.24 -1.74
N GLU A 69 -12.93 5.46 -2.08
CA GLU A 69 -13.09 4.33 -3.01
C GLU A 69 -13.91 3.19 -2.39
N LEU A 70 -13.69 2.86 -1.11
CA LEU A 70 -14.52 1.88 -0.41
C LEU A 70 -15.99 2.33 -0.33
N GLN A 71 -16.23 3.62 -0.07
CA GLN A 71 -17.57 4.20 -0.08
C GLN A 71 -18.22 4.13 -1.47
N ASN A 72 -17.48 4.46 -2.53
CA ASN A 72 -17.97 4.38 -3.92
C ASN A 72 -18.31 2.93 -4.32
N LEU A 73 -17.54 1.96 -3.84
CA LEU A 73 -17.77 0.54 -4.06
C LEU A 73 -18.90 -0.03 -3.19
N GLY A 74 -19.46 0.77 -2.27
CA GLY A 74 -20.50 0.31 -1.34
C GLY A 74 -20.02 -0.71 -0.32
N VAL A 75 -18.70 -0.75 -0.04
CA VAL A 75 -18.11 -1.66 0.94
C VAL A 75 -18.41 -1.15 2.35
N PRO A 76 -19.12 -1.89 3.20
CA PRO A 76 -19.30 -1.51 4.60
C PRO A 76 -17.95 -1.54 5.31
N HIS A 77 -17.62 -0.47 6.04
CA HIS A 77 -16.35 -0.36 6.74
C HIS A 77 -16.52 0.43 8.06
N PRO A 78 -15.59 0.26 9.03
CA PRO A 78 -15.63 1.02 10.28
C PRO A 78 -15.68 2.54 10.07
N SER A 79 -16.30 3.26 11.01
CA SER A 79 -16.39 4.72 10.98
C SER A 79 -15.01 5.38 11.13
N GLN A 80 -14.90 6.65 10.76
CA GLN A 80 -13.64 7.40 10.91
C GLN A 80 -13.20 7.57 12.37
N ASN A 81 -14.15 7.53 13.31
CA ASN A 81 -13.89 7.72 14.75
C ASN A 81 -13.65 6.39 15.48
N ALA A 82 -13.96 5.25 14.85
CA ALA A 82 -13.70 3.95 15.44
C ALA A 82 -12.22 3.81 15.82
N PHE A 83 -11.96 3.21 16.99
CA PHE A 83 -10.61 3.03 17.53
C PHE A 83 -9.61 2.48 16.50
N LEU A 84 -9.95 1.40 15.80
CA LEU A 84 -9.06 0.78 14.81
C LEU A 84 -8.80 1.70 13.61
N THR A 85 -9.78 2.49 13.17
CA THR A 85 -9.59 3.48 12.10
C THR A 85 -8.61 4.57 12.54
N ARG A 86 -8.76 5.08 13.76
CA ARG A 86 -7.83 6.06 14.36
C ARG A 86 -6.43 5.46 14.55
N LEU A 87 -6.35 4.19 14.94
CA LEU A 87 -5.09 3.48 15.11
C LEU A 87 -4.34 3.34 13.78
N ILE A 88 -5.02 2.87 12.72
CA ILE A 88 -4.48 2.79 11.35
C ILE A 88 -4.01 4.16 10.89
N ARG A 89 -4.86 5.20 11.04
CA ARG A 89 -4.54 6.59 10.68
C ARG A 89 -3.26 7.08 11.35
N SER A 90 -3.08 6.77 12.63
CA SER A 90 -1.95 7.24 13.43
C SER A 90 -0.69 6.37 13.34
N SER A 91 -0.70 5.34 12.50
CA SER A 91 0.39 4.37 12.32
C SER A 91 1.20 4.63 11.04
N THR A 92 2.39 4.05 10.96
CA THR A 92 3.17 3.93 9.72
C THR A 92 3.34 2.47 9.34
N PHE A 93 3.46 2.20 8.05
CA PHE A 93 3.52 0.85 7.50
C PHE A 93 4.87 0.61 6.83
N ASN A 94 5.54 -0.50 7.18
CA ASN A 94 6.89 -0.79 6.70
C ASN A 94 6.93 -1.43 5.32
N CYS A 95 5.81 -1.97 4.83
CA CYS A 95 5.66 -2.54 3.49
C CYS A 95 4.18 -2.65 3.11
N GLY A 96 3.92 -2.97 1.84
CA GLY A 96 2.56 -3.14 1.32
C GLY A 96 1.80 -4.30 1.98
N GLU A 97 2.50 -5.38 2.35
CA GLU A 97 1.87 -6.54 3.03
C GLU A 97 1.36 -6.14 4.43
N GLN A 98 2.11 -5.34 5.20
CA GLN A 98 1.65 -4.87 6.51
C GLN A 98 0.35 -4.08 6.41
N TRP A 99 0.29 -3.15 5.46
CA TRP A 99 -0.89 -2.35 5.17
C TRP A 99 -2.07 -3.22 4.74
N MET A 100 -1.86 -4.08 3.74
CA MET A 100 -2.89 -4.95 3.20
C MET A 100 -3.50 -5.86 4.28
N MET A 101 -2.66 -6.44 5.15
CA MET A 101 -3.12 -7.34 6.21
C MET A 101 -3.78 -6.60 7.37
N ALA A 102 -3.27 -5.41 7.73
CA ALA A 102 -3.90 -4.58 8.76
C ALA A 102 -5.28 -4.09 8.30
N MET A 103 -5.41 -3.67 7.04
CA MET A 103 -6.68 -3.24 6.46
C MET A 103 -7.66 -4.40 6.25
N LYS A 104 -7.16 -5.60 5.93
CA LYS A 104 -7.98 -6.81 5.92
C LYS A 104 -8.58 -7.08 7.29
N ALA A 105 -7.75 -7.08 8.34
CA ALA A 105 -8.23 -7.25 9.70
C ALA A 105 -9.19 -6.12 10.09
N TRP A 106 -8.84 -4.86 9.87
CA TRP A 106 -9.69 -3.70 10.14
C TRP A 106 -11.08 -3.78 9.50
N LEU A 107 -11.19 -4.37 8.31
CA LEU A 107 -12.47 -4.48 7.60
C LEU A 107 -13.41 -5.55 8.19
N PHE A 108 -12.88 -6.58 8.84
CA PHE A 108 -13.64 -7.76 9.26
C PHE A 108 -13.65 -8.01 10.77
N GLU A 109 -12.59 -7.59 11.44
CA GLU A 109 -12.41 -7.72 12.88
C GLU A 109 -13.23 -6.64 13.59
N GLY A 110 -14.46 -7.00 13.95
CA GLY A 110 -15.24 -6.29 14.95
C GLY A 110 -14.84 -6.81 16.32
N ILE A 111 -14.00 -6.07 17.05
CA ILE A 111 -13.64 -6.43 18.43
C ILE A 111 -14.93 -6.42 19.27
N PRO A 112 -15.36 -7.55 19.86
CA PRO A 112 -16.53 -7.58 20.74
C PRO A 112 -16.34 -6.57 21.89
N ASP A 113 -17.41 -5.87 22.26
CA ASP A 113 -17.43 -4.79 23.26
C ASP A 113 -16.70 -3.47 22.91
N MET A 114 -16.15 -3.32 21.69
CA MET A 114 -15.47 -2.07 21.25
C MET A 114 -16.14 -1.37 20.06
N ASP A 115 -17.24 -1.89 19.52
CA ASP A 115 -18.12 -1.14 18.60
C ASP A 115 -18.77 0.09 19.28
N SER A 116 -18.74 0.17 20.61
CA SER A 116 -19.07 1.39 21.37
C SER A 116 -17.94 2.44 21.39
N LEU A 117 -16.76 2.14 20.84
CA LEU A 117 -15.62 3.08 20.80
C LEU A 117 -15.62 4.00 19.58
N SER A 118 -16.75 4.15 18.89
CA SER A 118 -16.92 5.24 17.92
C SER A 118 -16.83 6.63 18.55
N ASP A 119 -16.91 6.72 19.89
CA ASP A 119 -16.98 7.97 20.65
C ASP A 119 -15.94 8.06 21.80
N ILE A 120 -14.80 7.38 21.67
CA ILE A 120 -13.71 7.52 22.67
C ILE A 120 -13.05 8.89 22.62
N SER A 121 -12.70 9.39 23.80
CA SER A 121 -11.94 10.64 23.94
C SER A 121 -10.52 10.51 23.35
N ASP A 122 -9.84 11.64 23.17
CA ASP A 122 -8.44 11.64 22.72
C ASP A 122 -7.50 11.02 23.77
N GLU A 123 -7.81 11.22 25.05
CA GLU A 123 -7.09 10.62 26.17
C GLU A 123 -7.28 9.09 26.21
N GLU A 124 -8.52 8.61 26.04
CA GLU A 124 -8.81 7.17 25.98
C GLU A 124 -8.12 6.53 24.77
N PHE A 125 -8.15 7.18 23.62
CA PHE A 125 -7.43 6.73 22.42
C PHE A 125 -5.93 6.64 22.67
N ALA A 126 -5.32 7.62 23.35
CA ALA A 126 -3.90 7.60 23.65
C ALA A 126 -3.51 6.37 24.49
N VAL A 127 -4.29 6.06 25.53
CA VAL A 127 -4.07 4.87 26.37
C VAL A 127 -4.21 3.58 25.57
N LEU A 128 -5.29 3.44 24.80
CA LEU A 128 -5.52 2.25 23.97
C LEU A 128 -4.46 2.07 22.88
N LYS A 129 -3.94 3.17 22.33
CA LYS A 129 -2.83 3.14 21.36
C LYS A 129 -1.53 2.64 22.00
N GLU A 130 -1.22 3.07 23.21
CA GLU A 130 -0.05 2.55 23.95
C GLU A 130 -0.18 1.04 24.17
N ILE A 131 -1.35 0.56 24.59
CA ILE A 131 -1.63 -0.87 24.73
C ILE A 131 -1.47 -1.59 23.38
N ALA A 132 -2.11 -1.09 22.32
CA ALA A 132 -2.07 -1.71 21.00
C ALA A 132 -0.64 -1.87 20.43
N THR A 133 0.26 -0.96 20.78
CA THR A 133 1.62 -0.90 20.26
C THR A 133 2.69 -1.45 21.21
N ALA A 134 2.31 -1.85 22.42
CA ALA A 134 3.21 -2.40 23.42
C ALA A 134 3.94 -3.66 22.92
N SER A 135 5.24 -3.76 23.22
CA SER A 135 6.04 -4.94 22.88
C SER A 135 5.69 -6.17 23.72
N GLU A 136 5.23 -5.95 24.95
CA GLU A 136 4.85 -6.98 25.90
C GLU A 136 3.33 -7.03 26.03
N GLN A 137 2.81 -8.22 26.24
CA GLN A 137 1.38 -8.45 26.43
C GLN A 137 0.96 -7.92 27.81
N PRO A 138 -0.13 -7.13 27.88
CA PRO A 138 -0.65 -6.65 29.16
C PRO A 138 -1.26 -7.79 30.00
N SER A 139 -1.31 -7.57 31.31
CA SER A 139 -1.83 -8.55 32.28
C SER A 139 -3.35 -8.47 32.48
N GLY A 140 -3.99 -7.33 32.19
CA GLY A 140 -5.44 -7.15 32.30
C GLY A 140 -6.18 -7.70 31.08
N ASP A 141 -7.34 -8.31 31.31
CA ASP A 141 -8.16 -8.95 30.27
C ASP A 141 -8.64 -7.98 29.16
N PRO A 142 -9.17 -6.77 29.45
CA PRO A 142 -9.62 -5.87 28.38
C PRO A 142 -8.44 -5.28 27.59
N GLU A 143 -7.33 -4.96 28.24
CA GLU A 143 -6.12 -4.50 27.55
C GLU A 143 -5.52 -5.62 26.68
N ARG A 144 -5.58 -6.86 27.18
CA ARG A 144 -5.15 -8.04 26.43
C ARG A 144 -5.98 -8.23 25.17
N ALA A 145 -7.30 -8.07 25.22
CA ALA A 145 -8.15 -8.18 24.03
C ALA A 145 -7.76 -7.17 22.94
N VAL A 146 -7.48 -5.92 23.32
CA VAL A 146 -6.98 -4.88 22.38
C VAL A 146 -5.63 -5.29 21.79
N TRP A 147 -4.70 -5.70 22.66
CA TRP A 147 -3.37 -6.11 22.25
C TRP A 147 -3.41 -7.31 21.30
N GLU A 148 -4.25 -8.31 21.57
CA GLU A 148 -4.37 -9.56 20.81
C GLU A 148 -5.11 -9.41 19.47
N SER A 149 -5.84 -8.31 19.26
CA SER A 149 -6.50 -8.07 17.97
C SER A 149 -5.53 -8.18 16.79
N THR A 150 -6.03 -8.74 15.69
CA THR A 150 -5.26 -9.02 14.47
C THR A 150 -4.68 -7.74 13.89
N VAL A 151 -5.43 -6.63 13.87
CA VAL A 151 -4.89 -5.32 13.47
C VAL A 151 -3.64 -4.96 14.29
N CYS A 152 -3.74 -5.02 15.62
CA CYS A 152 -2.63 -4.63 16.49
C CYS A 152 -1.44 -5.59 16.33
N ALA A 153 -1.70 -6.90 16.24
CA ALA A 153 -0.67 -7.89 15.98
C ALA A 153 0.08 -7.66 14.65
N VAL A 154 -0.65 -7.32 13.57
CA VAL A 154 -0.04 -7.00 12.27
C VAL A 154 0.79 -5.72 12.33
N LEU A 155 0.32 -4.68 13.04
CA LEU A 155 1.04 -3.42 13.21
C LEU A 155 2.36 -3.62 13.98
N ARG A 156 2.39 -4.54 14.96
CA ARG A 156 3.62 -4.89 15.69
C ARG A 156 4.57 -5.78 14.86
N ALA A 157 4.05 -6.61 13.96
CA ALA A 157 4.84 -7.53 13.15
C ALA A 157 5.77 -6.82 12.16
N LYS A 158 7.06 -7.19 12.18
CA LYS A 158 8.10 -6.54 11.33
C LYS A 158 8.36 -7.24 10.00
N SER A 159 7.95 -8.50 9.83
CA SER A 159 8.21 -9.27 8.60
C SER A 159 6.93 -9.50 7.79
N PRO A 160 6.98 -9.39 6.45
CA PRO A 160 5.84 -9.67 5.57
C PRO A 160 5.25 -11.07 5.78
N ARG A 161 6.12 -12.06 6.04
CA ARG A 161 5.68 -13.43 6.33
C ARG A 161 4.80 -13.48 7.58
N THR A 162 5.21 -12.82 8.66
CA THR A 162 4.43 -12.78 9.91
C THR A 162 3.14 -11.97 9.73
N GLN A 163 3.22 -10.81 9.05
CA GLN A 163 2.06 -9.97 8.76
C GLN A 163 0.99 -10.74 7.97
N LYS A 164 1.42 -11.47 6.92
CA LYS A 164 0.55 -12.33 6.12
C LYS A 164 -0.08 -13.46 6.91
N ALA A 165 0.68 -14.09 7.81
CA ALA A 165 0.17 -15.16 8.66
C ALA A 165 -0.91 -14.63 9.62
N LEU A 166 -0.67 -13.48 10.26
CA LEU A 166 -1.61 -12.86 11.18
C LEU A 166 -2.88 -12.38 10.45
N GLY A 167 -2.77 -11.62 9.36
CA GLY A 167 -3.93 -11.10 8.63
C GLY A 167 -4.80 -12.19 7.96
N ARG A 168 -4.28 -13.41 7.80
CA ARG A 168 -5.08 -14.57 7.37
C ARG A 168 -5.98 -15.12 8.49
N CYS A 169 -5.68 -14.82 9.74
CA CYS A 169 -6.47 -15.18 10.91
C CYS A 169 -7.50 -14.11 11.27
N ALA A 170 -7.73 -13.10 10.43
CA ALA A 170 -8.75 -12.08 10.68
C ALA A 170 -10.13 -12.72 10.82
N ASP A 171 -10.71 -12.57 12.00
CA ASP A 171 -12.05 -13.06 12.31
C ASP A 171 -13.10 -12.35 11.45
N GLY A 172 -14.21 -13.04 11.16
CA GLY A 172 -15.31 -12.47 10.38
C GLY A 172 -15.00 -12.26 8.88
N PHE A 173 -13.91 -12.83 8.36
CA PHE A 173 -13.53 -12.69 6.95
C PHE A 173 -14.65 -13.10 5.99
N ARG A 174 -14.95 -12.21 5.04
CA ARG A 174 -15.91 -12.45 3.95
C ARG A 174 -15.24 -12.21 2.60
N GLU A 175 -15.17 -13.25 1.79
CA GLU A 175 -14.43 -13.24 0.52
C GLU A 175 -15.07 -12.34 -0.54
N ASP A 176 -16.40 -12.26 -0.58
CA ASP A 176 -17.15 -11.36 -1.46
C ASP A 176 -16.81 -9.89 -1.17
N VAL A 177 -16.86 -9.49 0.10
CA VAL A 177 -16.51 -8.12 0.52
C VAL A 177 -15.03 -7.83 0.28
N TRP A 178 -14.15 -8.78 0.59
CA TRP A 178 -12.72 -8.62 0.35
C TRP A 178 -12.39 -8.53 -1.14
N GLY A 179 -13.05 -9.32 -1.97
CA GLY A 179 -12.91 -9.31 -3.42
C GLY A 179 -13.22 -7.95 -4.02
N THR A 180 -14.22 -7.25 -3.48
CA THR A 180 -14.53 -5.86 -3.87
C THR A 180 -13.54 -4.84 -3.30
N ALA A 181 -13.13 -4.99 -2.03
CA ALA A 181 -12.34 -3.99 -1.33
C ALA A 181 -10.83 -4.01 -1.63
N CYS A 182 -10.27 -5.18 -1.92
CA CYS A 182 -8.82 -5.40 -1.79
C CYS A 182 -7.97 -4.58 -2.76
N GLU A 183 -8.41 -4.37 -4.00
CA GLU A 183 -7.64 -3.59 -4.99
C GLU A 183 -7.61 -2.10 -4.62
N ALA A 184 -8.72 -1.53 -4.12
CA ALA A 184 -8.76 -0.15 -3.63
C ALA A 184 -7.81 0.04 -2.44
N ILE A 185 -7.84 -0.90 -1.49
CA ILE A 185 -6.93 -0.91 -0.33
C ILE A 185 -5.47 -0.96 -0.79
N VAL A 186 -5.09 -1.93 -1.63
CA VAL A 186 -3.69 -2.11 -2.05
C VAL A 186 -3.22 -0.93 -2.91
N THR A 187 -4.06 -0.40 -3.79
CA THR A 187 -3.77 0.80 -4.60
C THR A 187 -3.45 1.99 -3.70
N ALA A 188 -4.27 2.26 -2.68
CA ALA A 188 -4.05 3.36 -1.76
C ALA A 188 -2.70 3.26 -1.02
N GLY A 189 -2.32 2.04 -0.61
CA GLY A 189 -1.00 1.77 -0.04
C GLY A 189 0.14 1.97 -1.04
N CYS A 190 -0.05 1.54 -2.30
CA CYS A 190 0.93 1.75 -3.37
C CYS A 190 1.15 3.25 -3.67
N VAL A 191 0.11 4.07 -3.66
CA VAL A 191 0.23 5.53 -3.84
C VAL A 191 0.95 6.16 -2.65
N ALA A 192 0.50 5.90 -1.42
CA ALA A 192 1.12 6.45 -0.21
C ALA A 192 2.61 6.06 -0.08
N ARG A 193 2.96 4.83 -0.49
CA ARG A 193 4.36 4.38 -0.55
C ARG A 193 5.17 5.15 -1.60
N ALA A 194 4.61 5.40 -2.79
CA ALA A 194 5.30 6.17 -3.83
C ALA A 194 5.50 7.64 -3.44
N GLU A 195 4.62 8.21 -2.63
CA GLU A 195 4.79 9.60 -2.14
C GLU A 195 6.00 9.76 -1.21
N VAL A 196 6.43 8.69 -0.52
CA VAL A 196 7.61 8.70 0.36
C VAL A 196 8.84 8.02 -0.24
N ASP A 197 8.68 7.20 -1.28
CA ASP A 197 9.75 6.47 -1.95
C ASP A 197 9.99 6.99 -3.37
N GLY A 198 11.05 7.78 -3.53
CA GLY A 198 11.41 8.41 -4.80
C GLY A 198 11.76 7.44 -5.92
N GLU A 199 12.26 6.22 -5.62
CA GLU A 199 12.52 5.21 -6.64
C GLU A 199 11.18 4.67 -7.19
N LEU A 200 10.22 4.37 -6.30
CA LEU A 200 8.89 3.92 -6.70
C LEU A 200 8.15 5.02 -7.49
N LYS A 201 8.21 6.28 -7.02
CA LYS A 201 7.66 7.43 -7.77
C LYS A 201 8.30 7.52 -9.16
N GLY A 202 9.62 7.43 -9.25
CA GLY A 202 10.35 7.46 -10.52
C GLY A 202 9.91 6.36 -11.49
N ILE A 203 9.72 5.13 -11.00
CA ILE A 203 9.20 4.00 -11.79
C ILE A 203 7.80 4.31 -12.34
N TYR A 204 6.91 4.86 -11.51
CA TYR A 204 5.58 5.25 -11.96
C TYR A 204 5.63 6.35 -13.01
N LEU A 205 6.41 7.41 -12.82
CA LEU A 205 6.54 8.49 -13.82
C LEU A 205 7.14 7.99 -15.14
N ALA A 206 8.14 7.11 -15.09
CA ALA A 206 8.81 6.55 -16.25
C ALA A 206 8.01 5.47 -17.00
N GLY A 207 7.12 4.76 -16.29
CA GLY A 207 6.38 3.62 -16.80
C GLY A 207 5.21 3.94 -17.71
N SER A 208 5.07 5.18 -18.20
CA SER A 208 3.94 5.58 -19.04
C SER A 208 3.78 4.66 -20.26
N GLY A 209 2.55 4.24 -20.55
CA GLY A 209 2.21 3.35 -21.65
C GLY A 209 2.56 1.87 -21.45
N ARG A 210 3.07 1.46 -20.28
CA ARG A 210 3.35 0.06 -19.94
C ARG A 210 2.44 -0.43 -18.82
N ARG A 211 2.07 -1.71 -18.86
CA ARG A 211 1.35 -2.39 -17.78
C ARG A 211 2.31 -3.01 -16.78
N PHE A 212 1.96 -2.94 -15.50
CA PHE A 212 2.68 -3.65 -14.44
C PHE A 212 2.23 -5.12 -14.38
N VAL A 213 3.19 -6.05 -14.28
CA VAL A 213 2.93 -7.49 -14.30
C VAL A 213 3.69 -8.20 -13.20
N GLU A 214 2.96 -8.80 -12.25
CA GLU A 214 3.54 -9.63 -11.20
C GLU A 214 3.69 -11.07 -11.71
N GLY A 215 4.93 -11.53 -11.82
CA GLY A 215 5.34 -12.81 -12.40
C GLY A 215 5.61 -13.90 -11.37
N SER A 216 4.66 -14.14 -10.46
CA SER A 216 4.66 -15.31 -9.59
C SER A 216 4.06 -16.53 -10.28
N VAL A 217 4.75 -17.67 -10.19
CA VAL A 217 4.24 -18.96 -10.68
C VAL A 217 3.11 -19.51 -9.80
N SER A 218 3.19 -19.24 -8.49
CA SER A 218 2.31 -19.83 -7.49
C SER A 218 1.14 -18.93 -7.11
N ASP A 219 1.27 -17.61 -7.24
CA ASP A 219 0.20 -16.66 -6.93
C ASP A 219 -0.59 -16.34 -8.20
N ARG A 220 -1.84 -16.83 -8.26
CA ARG A 220 -2.77 -16.60 -9.38
C ARG A 220 -3.80 -15.53 -9.09
N ILE A 221 -3.78 -14.91 -7.91
CA ILE A 221 -4.70 -13.84 -7.54
C ILE A 221 -3.97 -12.50 -7.71
N TRP A 222 -2.84 -12.35 -7.04
CA TRP A 222 -2.04 -11.13 -7.12
C TRP A 222 -1.09 -11.15 -8.32
N GLY A 223 -0.75 -12.34 -8.80
CA GLY A 223 0.12 -12.59 -9.96
C GLY A 223 -0.58 -13.19 -11.17
N VAL A 224 0.19 -13.33 -12.24
CA VAL A 224 -0.25 -13.93 -13.53
C VAL A 224 -0.11 -15.46 -13.59
N GLY A 225 0.46 -16.10 -12.57
CA GLY A 225 0.68 -17.56 -12.59
C GLY A 225 1.76 -18.03 -13.56
N LEU A 226 2.65 -17.14 -14.00
CA LEU A 226 3.79 -17.43 -14.88
C LEU A 226 5.08 -16.87 -14.28
N SER A 227 6.23 -17.45 -14.65
CA SER A 227 7.52 -16.96 -14.18
C SER A 227 7.82 -15.57 -14.75
N TRP A 228 8.25 -14.65 -13.89
CA TRP A 228 8.74 -13.32 -14.30
C TRP A 228 9.93 -13.33 -15.25
N THR A 229 10.62 -14.46 -15.42
CA THR A 229 11.70 -14.66 -16.41
C THR A 229 11.23 -15.34 -17.70
N GLY A 230 10.03 -15.92 -17.73
CA GLY A 230 9.48 -16.59 -18.90
C GLY A 230 9.03 -15.60 -19.97
N SER A 231 9.15 -15.96 -21.25
CA SER A 231 8.69 -15.10 -22.36
C SER A 231 7.16 -15.06 -22.47
N GLU A 232 6.46 -16.14 -22.12
CA GLU A 232 4.99 -16.26 -22.16
C GLU A 232 4.27 -15.19 -21.33
N ILE A 233 4.94 -14.61 -20.33
CA ILE A 233 4.35 -13.57 -19.48
C ILE A 233 4.01 -12.27 -20.24
N GLU A 234 4.63 -12.04 -21.40
CA GLU A 234 4.35 -10.86 -22.24
C GLU A 234 3.06 -11.02 -23.06
N ASP A 235 2.56 -12.24 -23.19
CA ASP A 235 1.28 -12.55 -23.81
C ASP A 235 0.19 -12.70 -22.74
N GLU A 236 -0.71 -11.72 -22.66
CA GLU A 236 -1.84 -11.76 -21.71
C GLU A 236 -2.76 -12.96 -21.92
N GLY A 237 -2.87 -13.46 -23.16
CA GLY A 237 -3.66 -14.65 -23.45
C GLY A 237 -3.12 -15.93 -22.78
N SER A 238 -1.85 -15.90 -22.37
CA SER A 238 -1.17 -17.01 -21.69
C SER A 238 -1.27 -16.93 -20.16
N TRP A 239 -1.78 -15.82 -19.61
CA TRP A 239 -1.88 -15.63 -18.16
C TRP A 239 -2.84 -16.63 -17.52
N LYS A 240 -2.45 -17.15 -16.35
CA LYS A 240 -3.19 -18.16 -15.56
C LYS A 240 -3.70 -17.59 -14.24
N GLY A 241 -3.58 -16.28 -14.06
CA GLY A 241 -3.91 -15.56 -12.85
C GLY A 241 -4.37 -14.14 -13.15
N GLU A 242 -4.85 -13.47 -12.12
CA GLU A 242 -5.58 -12.22 -12.25
C GLU A 242 -4.68 -10.98 -12.28
N ASN A 243 -3.41 -11.05 -11.87
CA ASN A 243 -2.51 -9.89 -11.83
C ASN A 243 -3.07 -8.69 -11.03
N ARG A 244 -3.77 -8.92 -9.91
CA ARG A 244 -4.34 -7.82 -9.09
C ARG A 244 -3.28 -6.81 -8.65
N LEU A 245 -2.05 -7.26 -8.32
CA LEU A 245 -1.00 -6.35 -7.89
C LEU A 245 -0.53 -5.44 -9.02
N GLY A 246 -0.42 -5.99 -10.24
CA GLY A 246 -0.13 -5.22 -11.44
C GLY A 246 -1.16 -4.10 -11.68
N ARG A 247 -2.45 -4.44 -11.62
CA ARG A 247 -3.53 -3.43 -11.73
C ARG A 247 -3.47 -2.34 -10.66
N CYS A 248 -3.17 -2.72 -9.42
CA CYS A 248 -2.99 -1.74 -8.34
C CYS A 248 -1.82 -0.78 -8.63
N HIS A 249 -0.73 -1.27 -9.23
CA HIS A 249 0.37 -0.41 -9.67
C HIS A 249 0.01 0.45 -10.89
N ASP A 250 -0.76 -0.07 -11.85
CA ASP A 250 -1.24 0.70 -13.00
C ASP A 250 -2.06 1.91 -12.51
N GLU A 251 -2.99 1.67 -11.59
CA GLU A 251 -3.85 2.72 -11.03
C GLU A 251 -3.07 3.68 -10.12
N ALA A 252 -2.20 3.16 -9.26
CA ALA A 252 -1.34 4.01 -8.43
C ALA A 252 -0.44 4.92 -9.29
N ALA A 253 0.12 4.39 -10.38
CA ALA A 253 0.93 5.17 -11.30
C ALA A 253 0.10 6.24 -12.03
N ARG A 254 -1.16 5.94 -12.39
CA ARG A 254 -2.10 6.93 -12.94
C ARG A 254 -2.33 8.08 -11.95
N ILE A 255 -2.64 7.77 -10.69
CA ILE A 255 -2.88 8.78 -9.63
C ILE A 255 -1.64 9.64 -9.41
N VAL A 256 -0.47 9.02 -9.27
CA VAL A 256 0.79 9.73 -9.03
C VAL A 256 1.15 10.66 -10.19
N ARG A 257 0.93 10.25 -11.44
CA ARG A 257 1.18 11.10 -12.62
C ARG A 257 0.23 12.28 -12.74
N LEU A 258 -1.00 12.19 -12.20
CA LEU A 258 -1.96 13.30 -12.22
C LEU A 258 -1.69 14.35 -11.14
N ALA A 259 -0.92 13.99 -10.11
CA ALA A 259 -0.56 14.87 -9.01
C ALA A 259 0.77 15.62 -9.22
N ASP A 260 1.52 15.30 -10.27
CA ASP A 260 2.82 15.88 -10.64
C ASP A 260 2.67 16.89 -11.80
#